data_AF-Q3M941-F1
#
_entry.id   AF-Q3M941-F1
#
_cell.length_a   1.000
_cell.length_b   1.000
_cell.length_c   1.000
_cell.angle_alpha   90.00
_cell.angle_beta   90.00
_cell.angle_gamma   90.00
#
_symmetry.space_group_name_H-M   'P 1'
#
loop_
_entity.id
_entity.type
_entity.pdbx_description
1 polymer ?
#
loop_
_entity_poly.entity_id
_entity_poly.type
_entity_poly.pdbx_seq_one_letter_code
_entity_poly.pdbx_strand_id
1 'polypeptide(L)'
;MKKTILFTLGLLGLLIAPATAQLGKVWTEFQFYSTDLQNYLKYNLSETLKPLESSSQNALNGATGDLNIPNPIAAGEQVRKDIIFFNSIPDKFESNQAIRSNSVTNEINRYLTRSSVEGTLGKNGQRRMKAKLEDTEASVTKIEEYSALTDQIQSGLASILQAAVNTAAAAANPALNAAQSQADLQVQSIKIQTEQSKIISENLYQTVLANQSLQYSNLNLANISQQMEEANRARRVDTSTEAARLLRTTSQIDLFGRKNEN
;
A
#
# COMPACT_ATOMS: atom_id res chain seq x y z
N MET A 1 -15.21 48.64 -14.23
CA MET A 1 -14.60 47.68 -13.28
C MET A 1 -15.49 46.48 -12.92
N LYS A 2 -16.83 46.56 -12.98
CA LYS A 2 -17.71 45.41 -12.64
C LYS A 2 -17.73 44.27 -13.69
N LYS A 3 -17.30 44.53 -14.94
CA LYS A 3 -17.34 43.55 -16.03
C LYS A 3 -16.13 42.60 -16.08
N THR A 4 -14.99 42.99 -15.53
CA THR A 4 -13.78 42.13 -15.46
C THR A 4 -13.82 41.12 -14.33
N ILE A 5 -14.51 41.42 -13.23
CA ILE A 5 -14.66 40.53 -12.06
C ILE A 5 -15.54 39.32 -12.38
N LEU A 6 -16.53 39.47 -13.27
CA LEU A 6 -17.40 38.37 -13.70
C LEU A 6 -16.66 37.34 -14.57
N PHE A 7 -15.64 37.76 -15.32
CA PHE A 7 -14.88 36.86 -16.18
C PHE A 7 -13.84 36.03 -15.39
N THR A 8 -13.28 36.58 -14.31
CA THR A 8 -12.37 35.85 -13.41
C THR A 8 -13.08 34.87 -12.48
N LEU A 9 -14.31 35.17 -12.03
CA LEU A 9 -15.10 34.22 -11.21
C LEU A 9 -15.63 33.03 -12.01
N GLY A 10 -15.97 33.22 -13.30
CA GLY A 10 -16.42 32.13 -14.18
C GLY A 10 -15.32 31.10 -14.45
N LEU A 11 -14.05 31.51 -14.46
CA LEU A 11 -12.91 30.63 -14.73
C LEU A 11 -12.53 29.76 -13.52
N LEU A 12 -12.72 30.27 -12.30
CA LEU A 12 -12.47 29.51 -11.06
C LEU A 12 -13.49 28.39 -10.83
N GLY A 13 -14.74 28.58 -11.25
CA GLY A 13 -15.80 27.56 -11.13
C GLY A 13 -15.58 26.32 -12.00
N LEU A 14 -14.83 26.44 -13.11
CA LEU A 14 -14.52 25.33 -14.02
C LEU A 14 -13.33 24.47 -13.55
N LEU A 15 -12.53 24.94 -12.58
CA LEU A 15 -11.37 24.20 -12.04
C LEU A 15 -11.73 23.23 -10.90
N ILE A 16 -12.89 23.40 -10.25
CA ILE A 16 -13.29 22.57 -9.08
C ILE A 16 -14.05 21.30 -9.52
N ALA A 17 -14.75 21.35 -10.67
CA ALA A 17 -15.46 20.20 -11.22
C ALA A 17 -14.55 18.97 -11.53
N PRO A 18 -13.36 19.10 -12.15
CA PRO A 18 -12.52 17.92 -12.43
C PRO A 18 -11.95 17.25 -11.17
N ALA A 19 -11.74 17.99 -10.07
CA ALA A 19 -11.21 17.42 -8.83
C ALA A 19 -12.19 16.41 -8.19
N THR A 20 -13.49 16.71 -8.21
CA THR A 20 -14.53 15.81 -7.66
C THR A 20 -14.69 14.50 -8.46
N ALA A 21 -14.47 14.54 -9.78
CA ALA A 21 -14.46 13.35 -10.63
C ALA A 21 -13.24 12.45 -10.38
N GLN A 22 -12.09 13.04 -10.02
CA GLN A 22 -10.86 12.30 -9.72
C GLN A 22 -10.91 11.60 -8.36
N LEU A 23 -11.60 12.15 -7.36
CA LEU A 23 -11.83 11.49 -6.06
C LEU A 23 -12.59 10.15 -6.21
N GLY A 24 -13.52 10.05 -7.17
CA GLY A 24 -14.22 8.79 -7.48
C GLY A 24 -13.29 7.67 -7.97
N LYS A 25 -12.20 8.02 -8.66
CA LYS A 25 -11.18 7.04 -9.09
C LYS A 25 -10.38 6.50 -7.91
N VAL A 26 -10.02 7.35 -6.94
CA VAL A 26 -9.25 6.95 -5.75
C VAL A 26 -10.02 5.93 -4.91
N TRP A 27 -11.31 6.16 -4.69
CA TRP A 27 -12.15 5.21 -3.96
C TRP A 27 -12.27 3.86 -4.68
N THR A 28 -12.44 3.90 -6.01
CA THR A 28 -12.54 2.69 -6.82
C THR A 28 -11.24 1.88 -6.80
N GLU A 29 -10.08 2.55 -6.89
CA GLU A 29 -8.77 1.91 -6.75
C GLU A 29 -8.60 1.24 -5.38
N PHE A 30 -9.04 1.92 -4.31
CA PHE A 30 -9.01 1.38 -2.97
C PHE A 30 -9.89 0.14 -2.82
N GLN A 31 -11.11 0.17 -3.37
CA GLN A 31 -12.02 -0.98 -3.37
C GLN A 31 -11.42 -2.19 -4.11
N PHE A 32 -10.74 -1.96 -5.24
CA PHE A 32 -10.04 -3.04 -5.94
C PHE A 32 -8.89 -3.62 -5.11
N TYR A 33 -8.12 -2.78 -4.43
CA TYR A 33 -7.07 -3.25 -3.51
C TYR A 33 -7.66 -4.09 -2.37
N SER A 34 -8.71 -3.60 -1.71
CA SER A 34 -9.39 -4.32 -0.61
C SER A 34 -9.96 -5.67 -1.08
N THR A 35 -10.50 -5.71 -2.30
CA THR A 35 -11.02 -6.93 -2.93
C THR A 35 -9.90 -7.94 -3.25
N ASP A 36 -8.79 -7.48 -3.83
CA ASP A 36 -7.63 -8.34 -4.12
C ASP A 36 -7.09 -8.97 -2.82
N LEU A 37 -7.03 -8.18 -1.74
CA LEU A 37 -6.62 -8.64 -0.42
C LEU A 37 -7.53 -9.77 0.09
N GLN A 38 -8.84 -9.54 0.13
CA GLN A 38 -9.80 -10.54 0.59
C GLN A 38 -9.79 -11.81 -0.27
N ASN A 39 -9.70 -11.67 -1.59
CA ASN A 39 -9.62 -12.80 -2.50
C ASN A 39 -8.36 -13.64 -2.22
N TYR A 40 -7.22 -12.99 -2.03
CA TYR A 40 -6.00 -13.72 -1.69
C TYR A 40 -6.17 -14.51 -0.41
N LEU A 41 -6.70 -13.90 0.66
CA LEU A 41 -6.95 -14.61 1.92
C LEU A 41 -7.89 -15.80 1.71
N LYS A 42 -9.03 -15.59 1.05
CA LYS A 42 -10.04 -16.63 0.82
C LYS A 42 -9.52 -17.85 0.06
N TYR A 43 -8.61 -17.66 -0.89
CA TYR A 43 -8.12 -18.73 -1.76
C TYR A 43 -6.74 -19.29 -1.37
N ASN A 44 -6.00 -18.63 -0.46
CA ASN A 44 -4.64 -19.03 -0.10
C ASN A 44 -4.46 -19.42 1.36
N LEU A 45 -5.46 -19.25 2.24
CA LEU A 45 -5.48 -19.87 3.57
C LEU A 45 -5.45 -21.41 3.37
N SER A 46 -4.26 -22.00 3.52
CA SER A 46 -3.91 -23.35 3.04
C SER A 46 -3.38 -24.22 4.20
N GLU A 47 -2.92 -25.43 3.87
CA GLU A 47 -2.64 -26.59 4.73
C GLU A 47 -1.93 -26.35 6.06
N THR A 48 -1.14 -25.28 6.18
CA THR A 48 -0.47 -24.91 7.43
C THR A 48 -1.46 -24.58 8.54
N LEU A 49 -2.69 -24.20 8.18
CA LEU A 49 -3.76 -23.97 9.13
C LEU A 49 -4.58 -25.23 9.43
N LYS A 50 -4.35 -26.40 8.80
CA LYS A 50 -5.18 -27.61 9.04
C LYS A 50 -5.10 -28.02 10.50
N PRO A 51 -6.24 -28.30 11.17
CA PRO A 51 -7.64 -28.27 10.70
C PRO A 51 -8.42 -26.97 11.04
N LEU A 52 -7.72 -25.90 11.41
CA LEU A 52 -8.28 -24.63 11.88
C LEU A 52 -8.65 -23.64 10.76
N GLU A 53 -8.57 -24.00 9.47
CA GLU A 53 -8.85 -23.09 8.36
C GLU A 53 -10.19 -22.37 8.50
N SER A 54 -11.23 -23.13 8.83
CA SER A 54 -12.58 -22.57 8.94
C SER A 54 -12.66 -21.55 10.08
N SER A 55 -12.02 -21.83 11.22
CA SER A 55 -11.94 -20.87 12.34
C SER A 55 -11.15 -19.63 11.95
N SER A 56 -10.00 -19.81 11.30
CA SER A 56 -9.14 -18.71 10.84
C SER A 56 -9.84 -17.84 9.80
N GLN A 57 -10.58 -18.43 8.86
CA GLN A 57 -11.36 -17.69 7.87
C GLN A 57 -12.50 -16.91 8.54
N ASN A 58 -13.21 -17.52 9.50
CA ASN A 58 -14.27 -16.84 10.24
C ASN A 58 -13.72 -15.67 11.06
N ALA A 59 -12.56 -15.83 11.69
CA ALA A 59 -11.90 -14.75 12.42
C ALA A 59 -11.47 -13.61 11.49
N LEU A 60 -10.94 -13.91 10.31
CA LEU A 60 -10.59 -12.89 9.32
C LEU A 60 -11.82 -12.14 8.80
N ASN A 61 -12.91 -12.86 8.50
CA ASN A 61 -14.17 -12.25 8.06
C ASN A 61 -14.81 -11.40 9.17
N GLY A 62 -14.79 -11.89 10.42
CA GLY A 62 -15.35 -11.20 11.58
C GLY A 62 -14.52 -10.00 12.06
N ALA A 63 -13.23 -9.98 11.76
CA ALA A 63 -12.30 -8.90 12.12
C ALA A 63 -12.16 -7.83 11.04
N THR A 64 -13.11 -7.73 10.10
CA THR A 64 -13.04 -6.79 8.99
C THR A 64 -13.67 -5.44 9.38
N GLY A 65 -12.96 -4.34 9.13
CA GLY A 65 -13.45 -2.98 9.40
C GLY A 65 -14.27 -2.39 8.25
N ASP A 66 -14.71 -1.12 8.39
CA ASP A 66 -15.57 -0.42 7.42
C ASP A 66 -15.00 -0.32 5.99
N LEU A 67 -13.67 -0.44 5.87
CA LEU A 67 -12.95 -0.45 4.60
C LEU A 67 -12.84 -1.83 3.95
N ASN A 68 -13.51 -2.82 4.54
CA ASN A 68 -13.46 -4.21 4.13
C ASN A 68 -12.04 -4.82 4.18
N ILE A 69 -11.17 -4.27 5.04
CA ILE A 69 -9.82 -4.77 5.30
C ILE A 69 -9.81 -5.50 6.65
N PRO A 70 -9.33 -6.75 6.73
CA PRO A 70 -9.18 -7.49 7.97
C PRO A 70 -8.17 -6.83 8.92
N ASN A 71 -8.54 -6.74 10.20
CA ASN A 71 -7.68 -6.31 11.28
C ASN A 71 -6.88 -7.53 11.82
N PRO A 72 -5.53 -7.54 11.69
CA PRO A 72 -4.70 -8.66 12.14
C PRO A 72 -4.78 -8.91 13.64
N ILE A 73 -4.93 -7.84 14.44
CA ILE A 73 -4.96 -7.93 15.90
C ILE A 73 -6.27 -8.60 16.33
N ALA A 74 -7.40 -8.10 15.84
CA ALA A 74 -8.71 -8.65 16.17
C ALA A 74 -8.88 -10.09 15.66
N ALA A 75 -8.41 -10.38 14.43
CA ALA A 75 -8.41 -11.74 13.89
C ALA A 75 -7.55 -12.68 14.76
N GLY A 76 -6.36 -12.22 15.16
CA GLY A 76 -5.46 -12.98 16.03
C GLY A 76 -6.04 -13.26 17.42
N GLU A 77 -6.71 -12.28 18.02
CA GLU A 77 -7.41 -12.44 19.30
C GLU A 77 -8.55 -13.46 19.22
N GLN A 78 -9.35 -13.40 18.17
CA GLN A 78 -10.48 -14.32 17.97
C GLN A 78 -9.98 -15.76 17.83
N VAL A 79 -8.97 -15.99 16.98
CA VAL A 79 -8.37 -17.33 16.83
C VAL A 79 -7.72 -17.82 18.12
N ARG A 80 -7.08 -16.94 18.89
CA ARG A 80 -6.50 -17.29 20.18
C ARG A 80 -7.55 -17.74 21.18
N LYS A 81 -8.69 -17.03 21.25
CA LYS A 81 -9.82 -17.45 22.07
C LYS A 81 -10.34 -18.81 21.61
N ASP A 82 -10.49 -19.00 20.30
CA ASP A 82 -11.04 -20.25 19.77
C ASP A 82 -10.16 -21.48 20.09
N ILE A 83 -8.83 -21.34 20.01
CA ILE A 83 -7.89 -22.44 20.28
C ILE A 83 -7.77 -22.74 21.77
N ILE A 84 -7.67 -21.70 22.61
CA ILE A 84 -7.44 -21.85 24.06
C ILE A 84 -8.72 -22.31 24.76
N PHE A 85 -9.89 -21.75 24.42
CA PHE A 85 -11.13 -22.06 25.14
C PHE A 85 -11.81 -23.34 24.67
N PHE A 86 -11.69 -23.71 23.38
CA PHE A 86 -12.39 -24.88 22.84
C PHE A 86 -11.52 -26.13 22.68
N ASN A 87 -10.25 -26.10 23.15
CA ASN A 87 -9.33 -27.26 23.18
C ASN A 87 -9.30 -28.01 21.83
N SER A 88 -9.35 -27.27 20.74
CA SER A 88 -9.82 -27.75 19.44
C SER A 88 -8.66 -28.32 18.62
N ILE A 89 -8.18 -29.50 19.03
CA ILE A 89 -7.31 -30.42 18.29
C ILE A 89 -5.83 -30.24 18.62
N PRO A 90 -5.21 -31.16 19.39
CA PRO A 90 -3.76 -31.20 19.57
C PRO A 90 -3.06 -31.31 18.21
N ASP A 91 -2.02 -30.51 17.98
CA ASP A 91 -1.09 -30.80 16.89
C ASP A 91 -0.29 -32.06 17.26
N LYS A 92 0.12 -32.84 16.27
CA LYS A 92 0.88 -34.09 16.46
C LYS A 92 2.19 -33.88 17.23
N PHE A 93 2.68 -32.64 17.25
CA PHE A 93 3.97 -32.25 17.84
C PHE A 93 3.88 -31.08 18.82
N GLU A 94 2.71 -30.47 19.02
CA GLU A 94 2.53 -29.32 19.93
C GLU A 94 1.32 -29.53 20.82
N SER A 95 1.59 -29.93 22.07
CA SER A 95 0.58 -30.14 23.11
C SER A 95 0.23 -28.85 23.86
N ASN A 96 1.08 -27.82 23.77
CA ASN A 96 0.83 -26.54 24.42
C ASN A 96 -0.06 -25.64 23.54
N GLN A 97 -1.31 -25.48 23.96
CA GLN A 97 -2.30 -24.65 23.26
C GLN A 97 -1.91 -23.19 23.13
N ALA A 98 -1.17 -22.63 24.10
CA ALA A 98 -0.72 -21.24 24.03
C ALA A 98 0.34 -21.05 22.94
N ILE A 99 1.27 -22.01 22.81
CA ILE A 99 2.27 -22.02 21.73
C ILE A 99 1.59 -22.23 20.39
N ARG A 100 0.67 -23.19 20.30
CA ARG A 100 -0.12 -23.44 19.08
C ARG A 100 -0.93 -22.23 18.66
N SER A 101 -1.60 -21.55 19.60
CA SER A 101 -2.35 -20.34 19.31
C SER A 101 -1.46 -19.23 18.74
N ASN A 102 -0.29 -19.00 19.35
CA ASN A 102 0.66 -18.01 18.83
C ASN A 102 1.13 -18.37 17.41
N SER A 103 1.39 -19.65 17.14
CA SER A 103 1.81 -20.12 15.81
C SER A 103 0.74 -19.87 14.74
N VAL A 104 -0.52 -20.19 15.04
CA VAL A 104 -1.65 -19.94 14.13
C VAL A 104 -1.86 -18.44 13.92
N THR A 105 -1.77 -17.61 14.97
CA THR A 105 -1.82 -16.15 14.84
C THR A 105 -0.68 -15.61 13.96
N ASN A 106 0.55 -16.12 14.12
CA ASN A 106 1.68 -15.74 13.28
C ASN A 106 1.46 -16.11 11.82
N GLU A 107 0.89 -17.29 11.55
CA GLU A 107 0.57 -17.73 10.20
C GLU A 107 -0.51 -16.85 9.55
N ILE A 108 -1.55 -16.47 10.30
CA ILE A 108 -2.56 -15.51 9.83
C ILE A 108 -1.92 -14.16 9.50
N ASN A 109 -1.03 -13.65 10.35
CA ASN A 109 -0.31 -12.41 10.10
C ASN A 109 0.59 -12.50 8.86
N ARG A 110 1.23 -13.66 8.62
CA ARG A 110 1.99 -13.92 7.39
C ARG A 110 1.09 -13.91 6.16
N TYR A 111 -0.09 -14.53 6.23
CA TYR A 111 -1.05 -14.51 5.13
C TYR A 111 -1.57 -13.10 4.85
N LEU A 112 -1.86 -12.31 5.87
CA LEU A 112 -2.26 -10.91 5.70
C LEU A 112 -1.14 -10.08 5.07
N THR A 113 0.10 -10.30 5.48
CA THR A 113 1.28 -9.65 4.90
C THR A 113 1.42 -10.00 3.43
N ARG A 114 1.41 -11.30 3.09
CA ARG A 114 1.46 -11.79 1.70
C ARG A 114 0.29 -11.27 0.87
N SER A 115 -0.89 -11.16 1.46
CA SER A 115 -2.10 -10.63 0.82
C SER A 115 -1.98 -9.15 0.46
N SER A 116 -1.49 -8.32 1.39
CA SER A 116 -1.19 -6.90 1.12
C SER A 116 -0.15 -6.75 0.00
N VAL A 117 0.87 -7.61 0.01
CA VAL A 117 1.89 -7.63 -1.03
C VAL A 117 1.30 -8.06 -2.37
N GLU A 118 0.45 -9.09 -2.43
CA GLU A 118 -0.23 -9.48 -3.67
C GLU A 118 -1.16 -8.37 -4.19
N GLY A 119 -1.87 -7.66 -3.30
CA GLY A 119 -2.71 -6.52 -3.67
C GLY A 119 -1.94 -5.36 -4.33
N THR A 120 -0.63 -5.27 -4.12
CA THR A 120 0.23 -4.19 -4.65
C THR A 120 1.18 -4.65 -5.74
N LEU A 121 1.94 -5.73 -5.48
CA LEU A 121 2.93 -6.32 -6.37
C LEU A 121 2.39 -7.48 -7.20
N GLY A 122 1.16 -7.96 -6.95
CA GLY A 122 0.51 -8.95 -7.80
C GLY A 122 0.10 -8.36 -9.14
N LYS A 123 -0.35 -9.23 -10.05
CA LYS A 123 -0.64 -8.86 -11.45
C LYS A 123 -1.64 -7.70 -11.57
N ASN A 124 -2.69 -7.70 -10.75
CA ASN A 124 -3.71 -6.63 -10.74
C ASN A 124 -3.17 -5.33 -10.14
N GLY A 125 -2.42 -5.42 -9.04
CA GLY A 125 -1.76 -4.27 -8.41
C GLY A 125 -0.78 -3.58 -9.36
N GLN A 126 0.07 -4.35 -10.04
CA GLN A 126 1.00 -3.83 -11.05
C GLN A 126 0.30 -3.17 -12.24
N ARG A 127 -0.84 -3.74 -12.70
CA ARG A 127 -1.64 -3.11 -13.77
C ARG A 127 -2.20 -1.75 -13.34
N ARG A 128 -2.74 -1.64 -12.12
CA ARG A 128 -3.22 -0.36 -11.58
C ARG A 128 -2.08 0.64 -11.45
N MET A 129 -0.93 0.18 -10.96
CA MET A 129 0.26 1.01 -10.84
C MET A 129 0.71 1.54 -12.21
N LYS A 130 0.78 0.65 -13.21
CA LYS A 130 1.11 1.00 -14.58
C LYS A 130 0.15 2.06 -15.13
N ALA A 131 -1.16 1.85 -15.01
CA ALA A 131 -2.15 2.80 -15.49
C ALA A 131 -2.01 4.18 -14.82
N LYS A 132 -1.72 4.22 -13.51
CA LYS A 132 -1.48 5.48 -12.78
C LYS A 132 -0.21 6.20 -13.24
N LEU A 133 0.85 5.46 -13.56
CA LEU A 133 2.08 6.04 -14.12
C LEU A 133 1.87 6.58 -15.54
N GLU A 134 1.18 5.83 -16.41
CA GLU A 134 0.82 6.28 -17.76
C GLU A 134 -0.08 7.53 -17.73
N ASP A 135 -1.09 7.56 -16.85
CA ASP A 135 -1.95 8.74 -16.65
C ASP A 135 -1.16 9.96 -16.15
N THR A 136 -0.17 9.73 -15.29
CA THR A 136 0.71 10.78 -14.76
C THR A 136 1.66 11.31 -15.83
N GLU A 137 2.30 10.42 -16.60
CA GLU A 137 3.16 10.78 -17.73
C GLU A 137 2.38 11.62 -18.75
N ALA A 138 1.20 11.14 -19.17
CA ALA A 138 0.35 11.87 -20.10
C ALA A 138 -0.09 13.24 -19.56
N SER A 139 -0.27 13.37 -18.24
CA SER A 139 -0.60 14.65 -17.61
C SER A 139 0.58 15.61 -17.62
N VAL A 140 1.79 15.12 -17.31
CA VAL A 140 3.02 15.92 -17.35
C VAL A 140 3.30 16.40 -18.77
N THR A 141 3.19 15.52 -19.78
CA THR A 141 3.39 15.89 -21.20
C THR A 141 2.43 16.99 -21.63
N LYS A 142 1.14 16.89 -21.28
CA LYS A 142 0.16 17.96 -21.58
C LYS A 142 0.51 19.28 -20.92
N ILE A 143 1.03 19.25 -19.70
CA ILE A 143 1.44 20.47 -18.99
C ILE A 143 2.68 21.09 -19.66
N GLU A 144 3.63 20.28 -20.13
CA GLU A 144 4.77 20.76 -20.93
C GLU A 144 4.33 21.39 -22.25
N GLU A 145 3.36 20.77 -22.94
CA GLU A 145 2.75 21.35 -24.15
C GLU A 145 2.10 22.70 -23.87
N TYR A 146 1.35 22.83 -22.76
CA TYR A 146 0.76 24.11 -22.34
C TYR A 146 1.81 25.17 -22.01
N SER A 147 2.93 24.78 -21.38
CA SER A 147 4.05 25.69 -21.13
C SER A 147 4.68 26.18 -22.45
N ALA A 148 4.89 25.29 -23.41
CA ALA A 148 5.46 25.64 -24.71
C ALA A 148 4.54 26.58 -25.52
N LEU A 149 3.23 26.30 -25.52
CA LEU A 149 2.24 27.19 -26.13
C LEU A 149 2.23 28.57 -25.44
N THR A 150 2.39 28.60 -24.12
CA THR A 150 2.44 29.83 -23.34
C THR A 150 3.66 30.69 -23.73
N ASP A 151 4.83 30.09 -23.95
CA ASP A 151 6.03 30.79 -24.42
C ASP A 151 5.83 31.38 -25.84
N GLN A 152 5.12 30.66 -26.72
CA GLN A 152 4.75 31.17 -28.06
C GLN A 152 3.78 32.35 -27.96
N ILE A 153 2.77 32.27 -27.10
CA ILE A 153 1.83 33.37 -26.87
C ILE A 153 2.55 34.58 -26.27
N GLN A 154 3.46 34.40 -25.31
CA GLN A 154 4.23 35.48 -24.70
C GLN A 154 5.11 36.20 -25.73
N SER A 155 5.86 35.46 -26.55
CA SER A 155 6.73 36.05 -27.58
C SER A 155 5.92 36.80 -28.65
N GLY A 156 4.78 36.26 -29.07
CA GLY A 156 3.83 36.95 -29.95
C GLY A 156 3.27 38.23 -29.32
N LEU A 157 2.81 38.14 -28.06
CA LEU A 157 2.27 39.28 -27.32
C LEU A 157 3.31 40.38 -27.11
N ALA A 158 4.54 40.03 -26.73
CA ALA A 158 5.64 40.96 -26.57
C ALA A 158 5.96 41.71 -27.88
N SER A 159 5.95 41.01 -29.02
CA SER A 159 6.17 41.65 -30.33
C SER A 159 5.08 42.67 -30.70
N ILE A 160 3.80 42.35 -30.39
CA ILE A 160 2.66 43.22 -30.63
C ILE A 160 2.71 44.45 -29.70
N LEU A 161 3.02 44.24 -28.42
CA LEU A 161 3.17 45.33 -27.45
C LEU A 161 4.34 46.25 -27.81
N GLN A 162 5.48 45.70 -28.24
CA GLN A 162 6.63 46.50 -28.66
C GLN A 162 6.28 47.37 -29.89
N ALA A 163 5.56 46.82 -30.87
CA ALA A 163 5.09 47.57 -32.03
C ALA A 163 4.08 48.67 -31.64
N ALA A 164 3.21 48.41 -30.68
CA ALA A 164 2.26 49.39 -30.14
C ALA A 164 2.95 50.50 -29.35
N VAL A 165 3.95 50.19 -28.53
CA VAL A 165 4.76 51.18 -27.79
C VAL A 165 5.50 52.11 -28.76
N ASN A 166 6.04 51.58 -29.86
CA ASN A 166 6.74 52.38 -30.87
C ASN A 166 5.81 53.32 -31.66
N THR A 167 4.49 53.08 -31.63
CA THR A 167 3.49 53.86 -32.39
C THR A 167 2.57 54.69 -31.50
N ALA A 168 2.56 54.49 -30.18
CA ALA A 168 1.66 55.14 -29.24
C ALA A 168 2.23 56.43 -28.63
N ALA A 169 1.35 57.40 -28.34
CA ALA A 169 1.72 58.64 -27.63
C ALA A 169 2.18 58.35 -26.19
N ALA A 170 3.08 59.19 -25.65
CA ALA A 170 3.75 59.00 -24.35
C ALA A 170 2.83 58.70 -23.15
N ALA A 171 1.56 59.09 -23.19
CA ALA A 171 0.56 58.82 -22.14
C ALA A 171 0.04 57.37 -22.11
N ALA A 172 0.18 56.59 -23.19
CA ALA A 172 -0.26 55.19 -23.28
C ALA A 172 0.81 54.18 -22.80
N ASN A 173 2.08 54.59 -22.74
CA ASN A 173 3.22 53.74 -22.34
C ASN A 173 3.08 53.08 -20.96
N PRO A 174 2.59 53.76 -19.90
CA PRO A 174 2.49 53.15 -18.57
C PRO A 174 1.51 51.98 -18.51
N ALA A 175 0.39 52.06 -19.24
CA ALA A 175 -0.63 51.01 -19.28
C ALA A 175 -0.17 49.80 -20.09
N LEU A 176 0.56 50.03 -21.19
CA LEU A 176 1.19 48.96 -21.99
C LEU A 176 2.28 48.22 -21.18
N ASN A 177 3.13 48.96 -20.45
CA ASN A 177 4.15 48.35 -19.57
C ASN A 177 3.52 47.51 -18.45
N ALA A 178 2.42 47.97 -17.84
CA ALA A 178 1.72 47.21 -16.81
C ALA A 178 1.09 45.92 -17.37
N ALA A 179 0.54 45.96 -18.59
CA ALA A 179 0.02 44.78 -19.28
C ALA A 179 1.12 43.76 -19.60
N GLN A 180 2.31 44.23 -19.97
CA GLN A 180 3.49 43.37 -20.18
C GLN A 180 3.95 42.70 -18.89
N SER A 181 4.11 43.46 -17.80
CA SER A 181 4.47 42.89 -16.50
C SER A 181 3.44 41.88 -15.98
N GLN A 182 2.14 42.11 -16.25
CA GLN A 182 1.10 41.16 -15.90
C GLN A 182 1.19 39.86 -16.71
N ALA A 183 1.48 39.95 -18.01
CA ALA A 183 1.69 38.78 -18.86
C ALA A 183 2.93 37.98 -18.42
N ASP A 184 4.03 38.65 -18.10
CA ASP A 184 5.26 38.02 -17.61
C ASP A 184 5.03 37.24 -16.30
N LEU A 185 4.28 37.82 -15.35
CA LEU A 185 3.90 37.14 -14.11
C LEU A 185 3.02 35.90 -14.36
N GLN A 186 2.11 35.96 -15.34
CA GLN A 186 1.27 34.82 -15.71
C GLN A 186 2.10 33.67 -16.31
N VAL A 187 3.05 33.99 -17.19
CA VAL A 187 3.96 32.98 -17.77
C VAL A 187 4.83 32.37 -16.68
N GLN A 188 5.37 33.18 -15.77
CA GLN A 188 6.15 32.69 -14.65
C GLN A 188 5.31 31.76 -13.75
N SER A 189 4.03 32.08 -13.52
CA SER A 189 3.11 31.21 -12.78
C SER A 189 2.90 29.87 -13.47
N ILE A 190 2.72 29.84 -14.79
CA ILE A 190 2.56 28.61 -15.58
C ILE A 190 3.83 27.76 -15.54
N LYS A 191 5.02 28.38 -15.64
CA LYS A 191 6.32 27.69 -15.49
C LYS A 191 6.48 27.07 -14.11
N ILE A 192 6.12 27.81 -13.05
CA ILE A 192 6.13 27.29 -11.68
C ILE A 192 5.18 26.08 -11.56
N GLN A 193 3.97 26.15 -12.10
CA GLN A 193 3.02 25.03 -12.07
C GLN A 193 3.54 23.81 -12.85
N THR A 194 4.25 24.04 -13.95
CA THR A 194 4.90 22.99 -14.74
C THR A 194 5.98 22.27 -13.94
N GLU A 195 6.89 23.03 -13.32
CA GLU A 195 7.93 22.47 -12.45
C GLU A 195 7.34 21.77 -11.21
N GLN A 196 6.30 22.33 -10.60
CA GLN A 196 5.57 21.69 -9.51
C GLN A 196 4.97 20.35 -9.95
N SER A 197 4.40 20.26 -11.15
CA SER A 197 3.87 19.01 -11.67
C SER A 197 4.97 17.96 -11.85
N LYS A 198 6.15 18.35 -12.35
CA LYS A 198 7.31 17.45 -12.48
C LYS A 198 7.79 16.93 -11.13
N ILE A 199 7.85 17.81 -10.13
CA ILE A 199 8.22 17.44 -8.76
C ILE A 199 7.18 16.46 -8.17
N ILE A 200 5.89 16.72 -8.38
CA ILE A 200 4.82 15.83 -7.89
C ILE A 200 4.89 14.46 -8.58
N SER A 201 5.14 14.40 -9.89
CA SER A 201 5.28 13.13 -10.60
C SER A 201 6.51 12.34 -10.15
N GLU A 202 7.65 13.01 -9.96
CA GLU A 202 8.86 12.37 -9.42
C GLU A 202 8.62 11.88 -7.99
N ASN A 203 7.94 12.67 -7.16
CA ASN A 203 7.57 12.27 -5.80
C ASN A 203 6.66 11.04 -5.78
N LEU A 204 5.69 10.97 -6.70
CA LEU A 204 4.85 9.79 -6.87
C LEU A 204 5.70 8.56 -7.24
N TYR A 205 6.61 8.70 -8.21
CA TYR A 205 7.52 7.63 -8.62
C TYR A 205 8.39 7.14 -7.44
N GLN A 206 9.03 8.05 -6.71
CA GLN A 206 9.81 7.72 -5.52
C GLN A 206 8.97 7.02 -4.44
N THR A 207 7.74 7.47 -4.23
CA THR A 207 6.79 6.85 -3.30
C THR A 207 6.42 5.44 -3.73
N VAL A 208 6.21 5.20 -5.03
CA VAL A 208 5.94 3.85 -5.57
C VAL A 208 7.12 2.92 -5.33
N LEU A 209 8.34 3.36 -5.64
CA LEU A 209 9.56 2.58 -5.39
C LEU A 209 9.76 2.28 -3.90
N ALA A 210 9.58 3.28 -3.03
CA ALA A 210 9.69 3.11 -1.59
C ALA A 210 8.68 2.08 -1.08
N ASN A 211 7.42 2.19 -1.51
CA ASN A 211 6.38 1.22 -1.14
C ASN A 211 6.71 -0.20 -1.64
N GLN A 212 7.21 -0.35 -2.86
CA GLN A 212 7.63 -1.66 -3.38
C GLN A 212 8.78 -2.25 -2.57
N SER A 213 9.78 -1.45 -2.21
CA SER A 213 10.89 -1.88 -1.34
C SER A 213 10.39 -2.34 0.03
N LEU A 214 9.44 -1.60 0.63
CA LEU A 214 8.81 -2.00 1.90
C LEU A 214 8.05 -3.33 1.77
N GLN A 215 7.34 -3.55 0.66
CA GLN A 215 6.62 -4.80 0.44
C GLN A 215 7.57 -6.00 0.26
N TYR A 216 8.70 -5.83 -0.43
CA TYR A 216 9.74 -6.86 -0.49
C TYR A 216 10.37 -7.13 0.88
N SER A 217 10.63 -6.08 1.66
CA SER A 217 11.12 -6.21 3.03
C SER A 217 10.13 -6.99 3.90
N ASN A 218 8.84 -6.68 3.82
CA ASN A 218 7.77 -7.38 4.53
C ASN A 218 7.70 -8.87 4.15
N LEU A 219 7.82 -9.21 2.86
CA LEU A 219 7.89 -10.61 2.42
C LEU A 219 9.13 -11.32 2.98
N ASN A 220 10.28 -10.66 2.96
CA ASN A 220 11.51 -11.22 3.49
C ASN A 220 11.39 -11.47 5.01
N LEU A 221 10.87 -10.49 5.76
CA LEU A 221 10.60 -10.62 7.19
C LEU A 221 9.58 -11.73 7.48
N ALA A 222 8.53 -11.88 6.68
CA ALA A 222 7.56 -12.97 6.81
C ALA A 222 8.22 -14.34 6.56
N ASN A 223 9.12 -14.45 5.58
CA ASN A 223 9.86 -15.67 5.29
C ASN A 223 10.88 -16.01 6.39
N ILE A 224 11.63 -15.01 6.89
CA ILE A 224 12.55 -15.18 8.02
C ILE A 224 11.79 -15.61 9.28
N SER A 225 10.65 -14.98 9.55
CA SER A 225 9.77 -15.35 10.66
C SER A 225 9.32 -16.81 10.56
N GLN A 226 8.91 -17.25 9.36
CA GLN A 226 8.53 -18.65 9.12
C GLN A 226 9.71 -19.60 9.33
N GLN A 227 10.88 -19.32 8.74
CA GLN A 227 12.08 -20.16 8.90
C GLN A 227 12.52 -20.27 10.37
N MET A 228 12.50 -19.16 11.10
CA MET A 228 12.84 -19.14 12.53
C MET A 228 11.85 -19.96 13.36
N GLU A 229 10.55 -19.88 13.05
CA GLU A 229 9.52 -20.66 13.73
C GLU A 229 9.66 -22.16 13.46
N GLU A 230 9.90 -22.55 12.21
CA GLU A 230 10.16 -23.94 11.82
C GLU A 230 11.43 -24.48 12.50
N ALA A 231 12.52 -23.71 12.53
CA ALA A 231 13.75 -24.08 13.21
C ALA A 231 13.54 -24.24 14.73
N ASN A 232 12.78 -23.35 15.36
CA ASN A 232 12.43 -23.46 16.77
C ASN A 232 11.56 -24.68 17.05
N ARG A 233 10.60 -25.00 16.17
CA ARG A 233 9.76 -26.19 16.29
C ARG A 233 10.60 -27.46 16.15
N ALA A 234 11.50 -27.54 15.17
CA ALA A 234 12.40 -28.67 14.97
C ALA A 234 13.24 -28.93 16.23
N ARG A 235 13.84 -27.89 16.82
CA ARG A 235 14.59 -28.00 18.08
C ARG A 235 13.74 -28.55 19.23
N ARG A 236 12.49 -28.12 19.38
CA ARG A 236 11.59 -28.64 20.44
C ARG A 236 11.26 -30.13 20.23
N VAL A 237 11.08 -30.55 18.98
CA VAL A 237 10.82 -31.96 18.65
C VAL A 237 12.05 -32.82 18.92
N ASP A 238 13.24 -32.33 18.54
CA ASP A 238 14.50 -33.04 18.78
C ASP A 238 14.78 -33.22 20.27
N THR A 239 14.64 -32.16 21.08
CA THR A 239 14.85 -32.24 22.54
C THR A 239 13.82 -33.15 23.21
N SER A 240 12.56 -33.13 22.77
CA SER A 240 11.52 -34.02 23.29
C SER A 240 11.79 -35.48 22.91
N THR A 241 12.28 -35.72 21.70
CA THR A 241 12.66 -37.06 21.22
C THR A 241 13.86 -37.60 21.98
N GLU A 242 14.86 -36.77 22.24
CA GLU A 242 16.01 -37.11 23.06
C GLU A 242 15.60 -37.44 24.50
N ALA A 243 14.77 -36.59 25.13
CA ALA A 243 14.22 -36.86 26.46
C ALA A 243 13.43 -38.18 26.51
N ALA A 244 12.61 -38.47 25.49
CA ALA A 244 11.87 -39.73 25.39
C ALA A 244 12.80 -40.95 25.23
N ARG A 245 13.87 -40.82 24.45
CA ARG A 245 14.92 -41.87 24.32
C ARG A 245 15.63 -42.10 25.65
N LEU A 246 15.95 -41.04 26.39
CA LEU A 246 16.55 -41.12 27.73
C LEU A 246 15.59 -41.80 28.71
N LEU A 247 14.34 -41.35 28.82
CA LEU A 247 13.33 -41.96 29.69
C LEU A 247 13.10 -43.43 29.38
N ARG A 248 13.01 -43.79 28.09
CA ARG A 248 12.90 -45.19 27.66
C ARG A 248 14.12 -45.99 28.09
N THR A 249 15.32 -45.50 27.84
CA THR A 249 16.56 -46.18 28.24
C THR A 249 16.65 -46.36 29.76
N THR A 250 16.36 -45.31 30.52
CA THR A 250 16.33 -45.36 31.99
C THR A 250 15.27 -46.32 32.51
N SER A 251 14.06 -46.31 31.94
CA SER A 251 12.99 -47.24 32.33
C SER A 251 13.34 -48.69 32.04
N GLN A 252 14.06 -48.96 30.94
CA GLN A 252 14.56 -50.30 30.63
C GLN A 252 15.66 -50.69 31.61
N ILE A 253 16.60 -49.79 31.93
CA ILE A 253 17.64 -50.04 32.92
C ILE A 253 17.05 -50.32 34.31
N ASP A 254 16.06 -49.55 34.76
CA ASP A 254 15.38 -49.79 36.04
C ASP A 254 14.65 -51.15 36.06
N LEU A 255 13.95 -51.49 34.96
CA LEU A 255 13.23 -52.76 34.82
C LEU A 255 14.18 -53.98 34.83
N PHE A 256 15.35 -53.89 34.20
CA PHE A 256 16.36 -54.95 34.21
C PHE A 256 17.29 -54.91 35.43
N GLY A 257 17.39 -53.77 36.11
CA GLY A 257 18.21 -53.54 37.29
C GLY A 257 17.58 -54.03 38.59
N ARG A 258 16.24 -54.16 38.65
CA ARG A 258 15.55 -54.88 39.73
C ARG A 258 15.76 -56.38 39.62
N LYS A 259 16.91 -56.86 40.06
CA LYS A 259 17.06 -58.26 40.47
C LYS A 259 16.20 -58.46 41.73
N ASN A 260 15.25 -59.40 41.67
CA ASN A 260 14.43 -59.79 42.82
C ASN A 260 15.33 -60.08 44.02
N GLU A 261 15.29 -59.23 45.04
CA GLU A 261 15.63 -59.61 46.40
C GLU A 261 14.46 -60.47 46.91
N ASN A 262 14.55 -61.79 46.67
CA ASN A 262 13.85 -62.82 47.42
C ASN A 262 14.90 -63.67 48.13
#